data_AF-A0A0D2FUC4-F1
#
_entry.id   AF-A0A0D2FUC4-F1
#
_cell.length_a   1.000
_cell.length_b   1.000
_cell.length_c   1.000
_cell.angle_alpha   90.00
_cell.angle_beta   90.00
_cell.angle_gamma   90.00
#
_symmetry.space_group_name_H-M   'P 1'
#
loop_
_entity.id
_entity.type
_entity.pdbx_description
1 polymer ?
#
loop_
_entity_poly.entity_id
_entity_poly.type
_entity_poly.pdbx_seq_one_letter_code
_entity_poly.pdbx_strand_id
1 'polypeptide(L)'
;MAPGNWRVRRASKRRGTSASTSWNRENWPKHQNSSPATEHNRRDVDHPDFDPDSQWPRRLLNVKTMRSHQWKPGNTYGGVPNATYAVLSYTWGKWRIRDPKSQVKALSVSGIPWDIPKVDPAHFTAEQFKYVLQQIIDDPRNAATPGKESKSSEKKTYFVWLDVACLSQFEDSPTGASEIGRQARIFRNATNAYVWLSTADSYELSALFSRNFDPSFSEAKGDLTAFCKLLSDPWFDSLWAMQEAFLRQTAYIITSSGFCHLQNEGKHMLSLSRIRRAALNYSSGVETFRRQLLLKAEREFLKFEELWSKTGLQGSPRGISPMQVMACTSYRKCEFELDRVYGIMQIFGDEFRVGKTRPGNQANSSGKYTLSQLQDELGGLILRHHPTPSQLFLHQEPPQAGQAWRICERAEVPPFLAVEAYDSFDASHVKKHAKYSLEPRSSLGTKAVGHVFWGTFEGKLCLLKRILDCSKASSFSAGANRFHVYLDAGTTFDAWRLPSGRSEPTPDDLLEHFGKDNLMVLLLSTSRRTDKDRFNENMWYYSNAVLLTSPGSASLAEHRRRKNWDPSLESTGGGAWARVGIVHWQWRERPLETAPVRTLEMNTLLGESKDWKVNSGLWG
;
A
#
# COMPACT_ATOMS: atom_id res chain seq x y z
N MET A 1 23.81 -6.89 -45.11
CA MET A 1 24.03 -6.94 -43.65
C MET A 1 22.71 -6.59 -42.96
N ALA A 2 22.04 -7.57 -42.37
CA ALA A 2 20.72 -7.41 -41.74
C ALA A 2 20.85 -6.84 -40.32
N PRO A 3 19.88 -6.04 -39.83
CA PRO A 3 19.91 -5.49 -38.47
C PRO A 3 19.48 -6.55 -37.45
N GLY A 4 20.34 -6.77 -36.46
CA GLY A 4 20.16 -7.79 -35.43
C GLY A 4 19.04 -7.46 -34.42
N ASN A 5 18.15 -8.43 -34.22
CA ASN A 5 17.14 -8.43 -33.16
C ASN A 5 17.80 -8.61 -31.79
N TRP A 6 17.94 -7.53 -31.02
CA TRP A 6 18.41 -7.58 -29.63
C TRP A 6 17.22 -7.90 -28.70
N ARG A 7 17.12 -9.17 -28.31
CA ARG A 7 16.25 -9.61 -27.22
C ARG A 7 16.75 -9.04 -25.90
N VAL A 8 15.97 -8.17 -25.26
CA VAL A 8 16.10 -7.90 -23.83
C VAL A 8 15.67 -9.17 -23.09
N ARG A 9 16.62 -10.00 -22.69
CA ARG A 9 16.36 -11.07 -21.72
C ARG A 9 15.98 -10.39 -20.41
N ARG A 10 14.70 -10.45 -20.02
CA ARG A 10 14.32 -10.28 -18.60
C ARG A 10 15.22 -11.24 -17.82
N ALA A 11 16.01 -10.70 -16.89
CA ALA A 11 16.82 -11.53 -16.01
C ALA A 11 15.87 -12.50 -15.30
N SER A 12 15.94 -13.79 -15.68
CA SER A 12 15.33 -14.84 -14.89
C SER A 12 15.95 -14.72 -13.51
N LYS A 13 15.17 -14.24 -12.53
CA LYS A 13 15.56 -14.25 -11.12
C LYS A 13 16.06 -15.66 -10.84
N ARG A 14 17.37 -15.78 -10.63
CA ARG A 14 17.94 -16.99 -10.04
C ARG A 14 17.11 -17.24 -8.79
N ARG A 15 16.61 -18.47 -8.63
CA ARG A 15 16.07 -18.96 -7.38
C ARG A 15 17.19 -18.82 -6.34
N GLY A 16 17.30 -17.65 -5.73
CA GLY A 16 17.81 -17.56 -4.39
C GLY A 16 16.80 -18.35 -3.58
N THR A 17 17.14 -19.59 -3.24
CA THR A 17 16.58 -20.21 -2.05
C THR A 17 16.85 -19.22 -0.94
N SER A 18 15.88 -18.34 -0.65
CA SER A 18 15.82 -17.74 0.67
C SER A 18 15.67 -18.94 1.58
N ALA A 19 16.78 -19.38 2.16
CA ALA A 19 16.72 -20.05 3.43
C ALA A 19 16.01 -19.04 4.34
N SER A 20 14.68 -19.14 4.34
CA SER A 20 13.87 -18.76 5.47
C SER A 20 14.41 -19.64 6.58
N THR A 21 15.44 -19.16 7.27
CA THR A 21 15.65 -19.55 8.65
C THR A 21 14.31 -19.28 9.30
N SER A 22 13.52 -20.33 9.49
CA SER A 22 12.39 -20.29 10.41
C SER A 22 13.02 -19.88 11.72
N TRP A 23 12.87 -18.60 12.06
CA TRP A 23 13.34 -18.06 13.31
C TRP A 23 12.55 -18.78 14.39
N ASN A 24 13.18 -19.78 14.99
CA ASN A 24 12.58 -20.55 16.05
C ASN A 24 12.22 -19.58 17.17
N ARG A 25 10.93 -19.56 17.52
CA ARG A 25 10.33 -18.79 18.62
C ARG A 25 10.98 -19.10 19.99
N GLU A 26 11.89 -20.08 20.04
CA GLU A 26 12.57 -20.57 21.23
C GLU A 26 13.72 -19.69 21.75
N ASN A 27 14.29 -18.80 20.91
CA ASN A 27 15.43 -17.95 21.31
C ASN A 27 15.06 -16.49 21.63
N TRP A 28 13.77 -16.17 21.78
CA TRP A 28 13.42 -15.03 22.62
C TRP A 28 13.95 -15.36 24.02
N PRO A 29 14.65 -14.47 24.73
CA PRO A 29 14.80 -14.65 26.16
C PRO A 29 13.37 -14.65 26.68
N LYS A 30 12.80 -15.85 26.90
CA LYS A 30 11.68 -16.01 27.79
C LYS A 30 12.16 -15.28 29.03
N HIS A 31 11.60 -14.11 29.31
CA HIS A 31 11.74 -13.56 30.64
C HIS A 31 11.31 -14.73 31.51
N GLN A 32 12.26 -15.36 32.21
CA GLN A 32 12.05 -16.59 32.98
C GLN A 32 11.15 -16.35 34.20
N ASN A 33 10.44 -15.22 34.21
CA ASN A 33 9.32 -14.91 35.07
C ASN A 33 8.06 -14.81 34.20
N SER A 34 7.56 -15.93 33.70
CA SER A 34 6.12 -16.07 33.43
C SER A 34 5.38 -16.11 34.78
N SER A 35 5.48 -15.02 35.55
CA SER A 35 4.53 -14.74 36.62
C SER A 35 3.20 -14.39 35.96
N PRO A 36 2.06 -14.79 36.55
CA PRO A 36 0.74 -14.52 36.01
C PRO A 36 0.61 -13.02 35.75
N ALA A 37 0.23 -12.63 34.53
CA ALA A 37 0.01 -11.24 34.06
C ALA A 37 0.41 -10.19 35.10
N THR A 38 1.72 -9.97 35.21
CA THR A 38 2.35 -9.34 36.38
C THR A 38 1.79 -7.94 36.63
N GLU A 39 1.87 -7.48 37.87
CA GLU A 39 1.53 -6.15 38.37
C GLU A 39 1.92 -4.98 37.45
N HIS A 40 2.85 -5.18 36.52
CA HIS A 40 3.24 -4.23 35.49
C HIS A 40 2.14 -3.94 34.45
N ASN A 41 1.35 -4.94 34.02
CA ASN A 41 0.21 -4.70 33.13
C ASN A 41 -0.88 -3.86 33.81
N ARG A 42 -0.97 -3.89 35.16
CA ARG A 42 -1.91 -3.04 35.91
C ARG A 42 -1.54 -1.55 35.89
N ARG A 43 -0.32 -1.19 35.47
CA ARG A 43 0.13 0.21 35.44
C ARG A 43 -0.12 0.91 34.11
N ASP A 44 -0.40 0.16 33.04
CA ASP A 44 -0.75 0.71 31.73
C ASP A 44 -2.24 0.56 31.44
N VAL A 45 -3.05 0.96 32.42
CA VAL A 45 -4.50 0.98 32.30
C VAL A 45 -4.91 2.35 31.79
N ASP A 46 -5.78 2.36 30.79
CA ASP A 46 -6.36 3.59 30.27
C ASP A 46 -7.13 4.35 31.34
N HIS A 47 -7.26 5.66 31.14
CA HIS A 47 -8.28 6.39 31.87
C HIS A 47 -9.66 5.76 31.54
N PRO A 48 -10.54 5.53 32.53
CA PRO A 48 -11.83 4.86 32.30
C PRO A 48 -12.70 5.58 31.26
N ASP A 49 -12.58 6.91 31.18
CA ASP A 49 -13.32 7.73 30.21
C ASP A 49 -12.67 7.81 28.82
N PHE A 50 -11.57 7.08 28.57
CA PHE A 50 -10.93 7.11 27.26
C PHE A 50 -11.79 6.38 26.23
N ASP A 51 -12.28 7.11 25.24
CA ASP A 51 -12.96 6.54 24.09
C ASP A 51 -11.96 5.78 23.18
N PRO A 52 -12.10 4.47 22.95
CA PRO A 52 -11.28 3.72 22.00
C PRO A 52 -11.35 4.28 20.57
N ASP A 53 -12.41 5.02 20.24
CA ASP A 53 -12.57 5.75 18.98
C ASP A 53 -12.22 7.25 19.11
N SER A 54 -11.53 7.64 20.19
CA SER A 54 -10.99 8.98 20.32
C SER A 54 -10.02 9.30 19.18
N GLN A 55 -10.10 10.55 18.70
CA GLN A 55 -9.19 11.08 17.70
C GLN A 55 -7.80 11.43 18.27
N TRP A 56 -7.68 11.39 19.60
CA TRP A 56 -6.50 11.76 20.35
C TRP A 56 -5.67 10.52 20.74
N PRO A 57 -4.32 10.64 20.75
CA PRO A 57 -3.45 9.55 21.18
C PRO A 57 -3.65 9.19 22.66
N ARG A 58 -3.35 7.95 23.07
CA ARG A 58 -3.39 7.61 24.50
C ARG A 58 -2.33 8.33 25.31
N ARG A 59 -1.22 8.67 24.65
CA ARG A 59 -0.09 9.36 25.26
C ARG A 59 0.54 10.34 24.29
N LEU A 60 1.14 11.40 24.82
CA LEU A 60 1.97 12.34 24.09
C LEU A 60 3.26 12.62 24.87
N LEU A 61 4.41 12.63 24.18
CA LEU A 61 5.68 13.02 24.77
C LEU A 61 5.78 14.54 24.81
N ASN A 62 5.86 15.12 26.01
CA ASN A 62 6.32 16.50 26.16
C ASN A 62 7.85 16.54 26.03
N VAL A 63 8.36 17.04 24.91
CA VAL A 63 9.79 17.03 24.57
C VAL A 63 10.62 17.86 25.55
N LYS A 64 10.11 19.00 26.02
CA LYS A 64 10.83 19.88 26.96
C LYS A 64 11.15 19.18 28.28
N THR A 65 10.21 18.39 28.79
CA THR A 65 10.35 17.67 30.06
C THR A 65 10.79 16.22 29.88
N MET A 66 10.87 15.73 28.65
CA MET A 66 11.03 14.31 28.31
C MET A 66 10.08 13.42 29.12
N ARG A 67 8.83 13.86 29.29
CA ARG A 67 7.79 13.14 30.01
C ARG A 67 6.64 12.79 29.08
N SER A 68 6.32 11.51 28.99
CA SER A 68 5.12 11.04 28.30
C SER A 68 3.92 11.19 29.23
N HIS A 69 2.91 11.92 28.76
CA HIS A 69 1.69 12.17 29.48
C HIS A 69 0.57 11.30 28.91
N GLN A 70 -0.10 10.57 29.79
CA GLN A 70 -1.33 9.86 29.43
C GLN A 70 -2.48 10.85 29.23
N TRP A 71 -3.39 10.52 28.31
CA TRP A 71 -4.64 11.23 28.09
C TRP A 71 -5.46 11.28 29.38
N LYS A 72 -6.13 12.41 29.58
CA LYS A 72 -7.10 12.65 30.65
C LYS A 72 -8.37 13.29 30.07
N PRO A 73 -9.51 13.25 30.79
CA PRO A 73 -10.75 13.90 30.37
C PRO A 73 -10.53 15.33 29.86
N GLY A 74 -11.26 15.69 28.80
CA GLY A 74 -11.07 16.95 28.09
C GLY A 74 -9.84 16.98 27.17
N ASN A 75 -9.34 15.82 26.75
CA ASN A 75 -8.16 15.68 25.86
C ASN A 75 -6.92 16.38 26.43
N THR A 76 -6.70 16.19 27.73
CA THR A 76 -5.66 16.91 28.47
C THR A 76 -4.39 16.07 28.61
N TYR A 77 -3.24 16.66 28.27
CA TYR A 77 -1.92 16.05 28.43
C TYR A 77 -1.03 16.96 29.28
N GLY A 78 -0.63 16.51 30.46
CA GLY A 78 0.22 17.32 31.35
C GLY A 78 -0.39 18.68 31.73
N GLY A 79 -1.73 18.76 31.81
CA GLY A 79 -2.46 19.99 32.08
C GLY A 79 -2.72 20.89 30.86
N VAL A 80 -2.33 20.45 29.66
CA VAL A 80 -2.63 21.16 28.41
C VAL A 80 -3.84 20.51 27.72
N PRO A 81 -5.00 21.18 27.66
CA PRO A 81 -6.17 20.67 26.95
C PRO A 81 -5.99 20.76 25.44
N ASN A 82 -6.49 19.76 24.71
CA ASN A 82 -6.43 19.67 23.24
C ASN A 82 -5.02 19.95 22.69
N ALA A 83 -4.00 19.38 23.35
CA ALA A 83 -2.60 19.66 23.04
C ALA A 83 -2.28 19.36 21.57
N THR A 84 -1.90 20.36 20.79
CA THR A 84 -1.34 20.17 19.46
C THR A 84 -0.10 19.29 19.54
N TYR A 85 0.15 18.48 18.51
CA TYR A 85 1.31 17.59 18.49
C TYR A 85 1.80 17.34 17.08
N ALA A 86 3.10 17.06 16.96
CA ALA A 86 3.71 16.50 15.76
C ALA A 86 3.84 14.98 15.87
N VAL A 87 3.98 14.28 14.74
CA VAL A 87 4.34 12.85 14.70
C VAL A 87 5.73 12.66 14.12
N LEU A 88 6.49 11.71 14.67
CA LEU A 88 7.80 11.31 14.15
C LEU A 88 7.76 9.84 13.71
N SER A 89 8.00 9.62 12.42
CA SER A 89 8.16 8.33 11.78
C SER A 89 9.64 7.98 11.68
N TYR A 90 10.04 6.79 12.14
CA TYR A 90 11.44 6.35 12.19
C TYR A 90 11.52 4.82 12.41
N THR A 91 12.72 4.24 12.35
CA THR A 91 12.90 2.78 12.51
C THR A 91 13.78 2.41 13.68
N TRP A 92 13.15 2.21 14.83
CA TRP A 92 13.81 1.85 16.08
C TRP A 92 13.97 0.33 16.28
N GLY A 93 12.86 -0.42 16.19
CA GLY A 93 12.78 -1.80 16.68
C GLY A 93 13.83 -2.75 16.07
N LYS A 94 14.21 -2.51 14.82
CA LYS A 94 15.21 -3.29 14.07
C LYS A 94 16.61 -3.28 14.70
N TRP A 95 16.95 -2.20 15.40
CA TRP A 95 18.30 -1.93 15.91
C TRP A 95 18.37 -2.00 17.42
N ARG A 96 17.35 -2.61 18.05
CA ARG A 96 17.29 -2.80 19.49
C ARG A 96 18.46 -3.67 19.95
N ILE A 97 19.30 -3.11 20.81
CA ILE A 97 20.30 -3.89 21.54
C ILE A 97 19.57 -4.71 22.62
N ARG A 98 19.67 -6.04 22.52
CA ARG A 98 19.08 -6.98 23.47
C ARG A 98 20.01 -7.33 24.64
N ASP A 99 21.29 -7.01 24.54
CA ASP A 99 22.25 -7.25 25.62
C ASP A 99 21.97 -6.33 26.82
N PRO A 100 21.55 -6.88 27.97
CA PRO A 100 21.30 -6.08 29.16
C PRO A 100 22.57 -5.40 29.69
N LYS A 101 23.75 -5.98 29.44
CA LYS A 101 25.05 -5.47 29.91
C LYS A 101 25.61 -4.32 29.07
N SER A 102 25.00 -4.05 27.91
CA SER A 102 25.42 -2.95 27.05
C SER A 102 25.42 -1.63 27.81
N GLN A 103 26.51 -0.87 27.68
CA GLN A 103 26.65 0.46 28.29
C GLN A 103 25.96 1.57 27.49
N VAL A 104 25.35 1.22 26.35
CA VAL A 104 24.62 2.17 25.51
C VAL A 104 23.41 2.71 26.29
N LYS A 105 23.23 4.02 26.27
CA LYS A 105 22.12 4.70 26.93
C LYS A 105 20.86 4.62 26.08
N ALA A 106 19.76 4.24 26.70
CA ALA A 106 18.43 4.38 26.10
C ALA A 106 17.97 5.85 26.14
N LEU A 107 16.97 6.19 25.31
CA LEU A 107 16.31 7.49 25.40
C LEU A 107 15.61 7.60 26.76
N SER A 108 16.04 8.54 27.59
CA SER A 108 15.45 8.75 28.92
C SER A 108 14.10 9.46 28.79
N VAL A 109 13.00 8.71 28.93
CA VAL A 109 11.63 9.23 28.98
C VAL A 109 11.01 8.85 30.32
N SER A 110 10.41 9.83 31.00
CA SER A 110 9.66 9.61 32.24
C SER A 110 8.16 9.50 31.97
N GLY A 111 7.40 8.99 32.95
CA GLY A 111 5.94 8.92 32.86
C GLY A 111 5.39 7.75 32.02
N ILE A 112 6.22 6.77 31.67
CA ILE A 112 5.83 5.48 31.08
C ILE A 112 6.17 4.33 32.03
N PRO A 113 5.37 3.24 32.05
CA PRO A 113 5.62 2.08 32.89
C PRO A 113 6.56 1.04 32.26
N TRP A 114 7.00 1.23 31.02
CA TRP A 114 7.91 0.34 30.30
C TRP A 114 9.28 0.98 30.09
N ASP A 115 10.28 0.12 29.93
CA ASP A 115 11.62 0.56 29.53
C ASP A 115 11.68 0.86 28.04
N ILE A 116 12.28 1.99 27.68
CA ILE A 116 12.67 2.23 26.30
C ILE A 116 13.90 1.38 26.01
N PRO A 117 13.92 0.58 24.92
CA PRO A 117 15.09 -0.23 24.62
C PRO A 117 16.38 0.61 24.39
N LYS A 118 17.51 -0.06 24.22
CA LYS A 118 18.74 0.58 23.73
C LYS A 118 18.80 0.41 22.20
N VAL A 119 19.37 1.36 21.47
CA VAL A 119 19.61 1.23 20.02
C VAL A 119 21.08 1.23 19.69
N ASP A 120 21.46 0.45 18.68
CA ASP A 120 22.81 0.42 18.14
C ASP A 120 23.28 1.81 17.70
N PRO A 121 24.34 2.36 18.32
CA PRO A 121 24.92 3.66 17.97
C PRO A 121 25.40 3.78 16.52
N ALA A 122 25.62 2.66 15.82
CA ALA A 122 25.92 2.68 14.38
C ALA A 122 24.77 3.27 13.54
N HIS A 123 23.56 3.31 14.08
CA HIS A 123 22.40 3.95 13.45
C HIS A 123 22.12 5.34 14.03
N PHE A 124 21.90 5.43 15.35
CA PHE A 124 21.80 6.71 16.05
C PHE A 124 21.95 6.53 17.57
N THR A 125 22.31 7.61 18.26
CA THR A 125 22.39 7.66 19.73
C THR A 125 21.14 8.29 20.36
N ALA A 126 20.97 8.11 21.68
CA ALA A 126 19.91 8.77 22.43
C ALA A 126 20.01 10.31 22.38
N GLU A 127 21.23 10.85 22.30
CA GLU A 127 21.51 12.27 22.16
C GLU A 127 21.09 12.80 20.80
N GLN A 128 21.39 12.08 19.71
CA GLN A 128 20.91 12.43 18.37
C GLN A 128 19.39 12.40 18.29
N PHE A 129 18.76 11.42 18.95
CA PHE A 129 17.30 11.35 19.02
C PHE A 129 16.73 12.58 19.77
N LYS A 130 17.27 12.94 20.93
CA LYS A 130 16.85 14.16 21.65
C LYS A 130 17.04 15.42 20.81
N TYR A 131 18.15 15.52 20.07
CA TYR A 131 18.40 16.62 19.15
C TYR A 131 17.32 16.71 18.07
N VAL A 132 16.97 15.60 17.43
CA VAL A 132 15.88 15.54 16.42
C VAL A 132 14.54 15.97 17.00
N LEU A 133 14.18 15.49 18.21
CA LEU A 133 12.95 15.91 18.89
C LEU A 133 12.95 17.43 19.18
N GLN A 134 14.10 17.97 19.57
CA GLN A 134 14.26 19.41 19.80
C GLN A 134 14.08 20.21 18.51
N GLN A 135 14.67 19.77 17.39
CA GLN A 135 14.48 20.40 16.08
C GLN A 135 13.01 20.41 15.66
N ILE A 136 12.29 19.32 15.90
CA ILE A 136 10.85 19.24 15.62
C ILE A 136 10.09 20.32 16.40
N ILE A 137 10.27 20.44 17.72
CA ILE A 137 9.52 21.45 18.48
C ILE A 137 9.98 22.89 18.21
N ASP A 138 11.21 23.09 17.74
CA ASP A 138 11.74 24.40 17.36
C ASP A 138 11.31 24.85 15.95
N ASP A 139 10.73 23.96 15.17
CA ASP A 139 10.14 24.28 13.88
C ASP A 139 9.03 25.35 14.04
N PRO A 140 9.16 26.53 13.41
CA PRO A 140 8.18 27.61 13.53
C PRO A 140 6.79 27.21 13.04
N ARG A 141 6.66 26.18 12.20
CA ARG A 141 5.36 25.67 11.73
C ARG A 141 4.62 24.86 12.79
N ASN A 142 5.29 24.49 13.89
CA ASN A 142 4.66 23.93 15.07
C ASN A 142 4.19 25.02 16.05
N ALA A 143 4.51 26.30 15.81
CA ALA A 143 3.82 27.40 16.45
C ALA A 143 2.38 27.51 15.88
N ALA A 144 1.42 27.91 16.71
CA ALA A 144 0.00 27.89 16.40
C ALA A 144 -0.36 28.55 15.05
N THR A 145 -1.44 28.06 14.44
CA THR A 145 -1.85 28.34 13.06
C THR A 145 -1.85 29.83 12.73
N PRO A 146 -1.16 30.28 11.66
CA PRO A 146 -1.24 31.66 11.19
C PRO A 146 -2.68 31.97 10.75
N GLY A 147 -3.37 32.89 11.42
CA GLY A 147 -4.71 33.33 11.01
C GLY A 147 -5.74 33.52 12.13
N LYS A 148 -5.42 33.12 13.37
CA LYS A 148 -6.10 33.66 14.54
C LYS A 148 -5.11 34.54 15.27
N GLU A 149 -5.24 35.85 15.12
CA GLU A 149 -4.52 36.85 15.93
C GLU A 149 -4.99 36.74 17.38
N SER A 150 -4.64 35.64 18.06
CA SER A 150 -4.83 35.53 19.49
C SER A 150 -3.73 36.36 20.13
N LYS A 151 -4.08 37.56 20.62
CA LYS A 151 -3.18 38.50 21.32
C LYS A 151 -2.63 37.95 22.66
N SER A 152 -2.92 36.70 23.01
CA SER A 152 -2.29 36.01 24.12
C SER A 152 -1.03 35.31 23.63
N SER A 153 0.06 35.35 24.41
CA SER A 153 1.31 34.58 24.26
C SER A 153 1.07 33.08 24.08
N GLU A 154 0.64 32.70 22.88
CA GLU A 154 0.09 31.38 22.57
C GLU A 154 1.18 30.33 22.70
N LYS A 155 0.92 29.32 23.54
CA LYS A 155 1.88 28.32 23.99
C LYS A 155 2.42 27.54 22.81
N LYS A 156 3.74 27.61 22.59
CA LYS A 156 4.48 26.76 21.65
C LYS A 156 4.12 25.28 21.84
N THR A 157 3.98 24.55 20.75
CA THR A 157 3.72 23.10 20.78
C THR A 157 4.96 22.37 21.30
N TYR A 158 4.82 21.62 22.38
CA TYR A 158 5.91 20.83 22.97
C TYR A 158 5.68 19.32 22.88
N PHE A 159 4.59 18.90 22.23
CA PHE A 159 4.19 17.50 22.22
C PHE A 159 4.54 16.83 20.89
N VAL A 160 5.08 15.62 21.01
CA VAL A 160 5.34 14.72 19.89
C VAL A 160 4.73 13.37 20.20
N TRP A 161 4.11 12.76 19.21
CA TRP A 161 3.76 11.35 19.24
C TRP A 161 4.86 10.54 18.52
N LEU A 162 5.37 9.52 19.21
CA LEU A 162 6.31 8.53 18.69
C LEU A 162 6.10 7.20 19.42
N ASP A 163 6.35 6.09 18.74
CA ASP A 163 6.09 4.73 19.22
C ASP A 163 6.67 4.43 20.62
N VAL A 164 7.98 4.55 20.85
CA VAL A 164 8.65 4.12 22.09
C VAL A 164 8.20 4.87 23.33
N ALA A 165 7.64 6.08 23.16
CA ALA A 165 7.17 6.92 24.27
C ALA A 165 5.65 6.95 24.40
N CYS A 166 4.91 6.64 23.34
CA CYS A 166 3.44 6.81 23.30
C CYS A 166 2.68 5.51 23.09
N LEU A 167 3.34 4.46 22.60
CA LEU A 167 2.80 3.13 22.40
C LEU A 167 3.36 2.18 23.46
N SER A 168 2.48 1.40 24.09
CA SER A 168 2.88 0.38 25.06
C SER A 168 3.87 -0.61 24.44
N GLN A 169 5.00 -0.82 25.11
CA GLN A 169 6.05 -1.75 24.68
C GLN A 169 5.92 -3.14 25.31
N PHE A 170 4.85 -3.38 26.08
CA PHE A 170 4.56 -4.70 26.64
C PHE A 170 4.05 -5.66 25.57
N GLU A 171 4.50 -6.91 25.64
CA GLU A 171 3.98 -7.98 24.80
C GLU A 171 2.49 -8.20 25.09
N ASP A 172 1.70 -8.35 24.03
CA ASP A 172 0.24 -8.55 24.10
C ASP A 172 -0.54 -7.48 24.87
N SER A 173 -0.01 -6.26 24.97
CA SER A 173 -0.73 -5.11 25.53
C SER A 173 -2.03 -4.82 24.75
N PRO A 174 -3.23 -4.92 25.37
CA PRO A 174 -4.48 -4.55 24.73
C PRO A 174 -4.54 -3.06 24.39
N THR A 175 -3.96 -2.20 25.25
CA THR A 175 -3.88 -0.75 25.01
C THR A 175 -2.95 -0.47 23.83
N GLY A 176 -1.82 -1.17 23.73
CA GLY A 176 -0.91 -1.12 22.59
C GLY A 176 -1.56 -1.61 21.30
N ALA A 177 -2.24 -2.75 21.33
CA ALA A 177 -2.97 -3.28 20.17
C ALA A 177 -4.08 -2.32 19.70
N SER A 178 -4.84 -1.75 20.63
CA SER A 178 -5.84 -0.73 20.32
C SER A 178 -5.20 0.52 19.71
N GLU A 179 -4.07 1.01 20.24
CA GLU A 179 -3.37 2.18 19.70
C GLU A 179 -2.79 1.94 18.30
N ILE A 180 -2.26 0.74 18.03
CA ILE A 180 -1.85 0.30 16.69
C ILE A 180 -3.04 0.41 15.72
N GLY A 181 -4.22 -0.04 16.14
CA GLY A 181 -5.46 0.08 15.38
C GLY A 181 -5.94 1.51 15.13
N ARG A 182 -5.27 2.54 15.68
CA ARG A 182 -5.65 3.96 15.56
C ARG A 182 -4.57 4.82 14.92
N GLN A 183 -3.48 4.23 14.44
CA GLN A 183 -2.35 5.00 13.89
C GLN A 183 -2.76 5.93 12.75
N ALA A 184 -3.66 5.52 11.84
CA ALA A 184 -4.15 6.40 10.78
C ALA A 184 -4.77 7.69 11.35
N ARG A 185 -5.63 7.56 12.37
CA ARG A 185 -6.27 8.69 13.03
C ARG A 185 -5.26 9.60 13.73
N ILE A 186 -4.30 9.01 14.45
CA ILE A 186 -3.23 9.74 15.13
C ILE A 186 -2.38 10.54 14.13
N PHE A 187 -1.99 9.91 13.02
CA PHE A 187 -1.21 10.56 11.97
C PHE A 187 -2.01 11.65 11.26
N ARG A 188 -3.31 11.45 10.97
CA ARG A 188 -4.18 12.46 10.34
C ARG A 188 -4.33 13.71 11.23
N ASN A 189 -4.48 13.54 12.54
CA ASN A 189 -4.71 14.66 13.47
C ASN A 189 -3.44 15.38 13.94
N ALA A 190 -2.26 14.84 13.64
CA ALA A 190 -1.02 15.54 13.93
C ALA A 190 -0.92 16.86 13.13
N THR A 191 -0.44 17.93 13.77
CA THR A 191 -0.22 19.22 13.12
C THR A 191 0.79 19.09 11.99
N ASN A 192 1.93 18.45 12.28
CA ASN A 192 2.99 18.18 11.33
C ASN A 192 3.46 16.73 11.47
N ALA A 193 4.04 16.20 10.39
CA ALA A 193 4.64 14.87 10.38
C ALA A 193 6.08 14.97 9.90
N TYR A 194 6.95 14.15 10.49
CA TYR A 194 8.36 14.11 10.18
C TYR A 194 8.80 12.67 9.93
N VAL A 195 9.70 12.49 8.96
CA VAL A 195 10.37 11.22 8.67
C VAL A 195 11.85 11.41 9.02
N TRP A 196 12.33 10.62 9.96
CA TRP A 196 13.75 10.62 10.33
C TRP A 196 14.52 9.57 9.53
N LEU A 197 15.36 10.05 8.62
CA LEU A 197 16.32 9.23 7.88
C LEU A 197 17.63 9.21 8.66
N SER A 198 17.86 8.16 9.44
CA SER A 198 18.97 8.12 10.40
C SER A 198 20.34 8.03 9.73
N THR A 199 20.41 7.53 8.50
CA THR A 199 21.67 7.31 7.77
C THR A 199 21.92 8.32 6.64
N ALA A 200 20.92 9.16 6.33
CA ALA A 200 21.05 10.17 5.29
C ALA A 200 21.73 11.45 5.82
N ASP A 201 22.50 12.10 4.96
CA ASP A 201 23.13 13.38 5.25
C ASP A 201 22.25 14.55 4.76
N SER A 202 22.06 15.57 5.61
CA SER A 202 21.17 16.70 5.26
C SER A 202 21.71 17.53 4.10
N TYR A 203 23.03 17.69 3.99
CA TYR A 203 23.65 18.51 2.94
C TYR A 203 23.56 17.80 1.59
N GLU A 204 23.87 16.51 1.54
CA GLU A 204 23.72 15.70 0.32
C GLU A 204 22.27 15.68 -0.19
N LEU A 205 21.30 15.49 0.70
CA LEU A 205 19.88 15.54 0.33
C LEU A 205 19.47 16.94 -0.15
N SER A 206 19.91 17.98 0.57
CA SER A 206 19.62 19.37 0.19
C SER A 206 20.19 19.67 -1.20
N ALA A 207 21.43 19.28 -1.48
CA ALA A 207 22.06 19.44 -2.78
C ALA A 207 21.31 18.67 -3.89
N LEU A 208 20.95 17.41 -3.65
CA LEU A 208 20.20 16.58 -4.60
C LEU A 208 18.86 17.22 -4.98
N PHE A 209 18.08 17.68 -4.00
CA PHE A 209 16.71 18.16 -4.21
C PHE A 209 16.59 19.67 -4.49
N SER A 210 17.69 20.41 -4.39
CA SER A 210 17.77 21.81 -4.84
C SER A 210 17.94 21.92 -6.35
N ARG A 211 18.37 20.86 -7.02
CA ARG A 211 18.43 20.80 -8.48
C ARG A 211 17.01 20.82 -9.02
N ASN A 212 16.78 21.64 -10.05
CA ASN A 212 15.65 21.40 -10.92
C ASN A 212 15.96 20.06 -11.57
N PHE A 213 15.15 19.03 -11.29
CA PHE A 213 15.24 17.72 -11.92
C PHE A 213 14.86 17.85 -13.40
N ASP A 214 15.67 18.60 -14.14
CA ASP A 214 15.67 18.71 -15.57
C ASP A 214 16.39 17.45 -16.07
N PRO A 215 15.74 16.63 -16.90
CA PRO A 215 16.33 15.41 -17.44
C PRO A 215 17.56 15.63 -18.33
N SER A 216 18.12 16.85 -18.43
CA SER A 216 19.42 17.08 -19.05
C SER A 216 20.49 16.11 -18.49
N PHE A 217 20.88 15.14 -19.33
CA PHE A 217 21.50 13.86 -18.95
C PHE A 217 22.93 13.92 -18.42
N SER A 218 23.54 15.11 -18.26
CA SER A 218 24.93 15.21 -17.80
C SER A 218 25.13 14.68 -16.38
N GLU A 219 24.10 14.78 -15.52
CA GLU A 219 24.20 14.45 -14.09
C GLU A 219 23.40 13.21 -13.66
N ALA A 220 22.64 12.59 -14.56
CA ALA A 220 21.69 11.53 -14.22
C ALA A 220 22.31 10.35 -13.45
N LYS A 221 23.56 9.98 -13.74
CA LYS A 221 24.27 8.93 -12.99
C LYS A 221 24.49 9.32 -11.53
N GLY A 222 24.87 10.56 -11.28
CA GLY A 222 25.08 11.10 -9.93
C GLY A 222 23.78 11.14 -9.15
N ASP A 223 22.70 11.63 -9.78
CA ASP A 223 21.38 11.69 -9.15
C ASP A 223 20.85 10.29 -8.82
N LEU A 224 20.93 9.34 -9.76
CA LEU A 224 20.51 7.95 -9.53
C LEU A 224 21.32 7.29 -8.41
N THR A 225 22.62 7.58 -8.31
CA THR A 225 23.47 7.11 -7.22
C THR A 225 22.99 7.68 -5.88
N ALA A 226 22.68 8.97 -5.84
CA ALA A 226 22.18 9.63 -4.64
C ALA A 226 20.79 9.12 -4.24
N PHE A 227 19.88 8.89 -5.19
CA PHE A 227 18.60 8.21 -4.94
C PHE A 227 18.82 6.79 -4.40
N CYS A 228 19.73 6.01 -4.98
CA CYS A 228 20.04 4.69 -4.46
C CYS A 228 20.56 4.74 -3.02
N LYS A 229 21.37 5.74 -2.66
CA LYS A 229 21.84 5.94 -1.28
C LYS A 229 20.67 6.30 -0.35
N LEU A 230 19.82 7.25 -0.76
CA LEU A 230 18.61 7.64 -0.02
C LEU A 230 17.67 6.46 0.21
N LEU A 231 17.33 5.71 -0.84
CA LEU A 231 16.39 4.59 -0.77
C LEU A 231 16.96 3.36 -0.06
N SER A 232 18.26 3.33 0.21
CA SER A 232 18.90 2.34 1.08
C SER A 232 18.80 2.67 2.57
N ASP A 233 18.25 3.84 2.96
CA ASP A 233 18.04 4.15 4.37
C ASP A 233 17.10 3.09 5.01
N PRO A 234 17.40 2.60 6.23
CA PRO A 234 16.60 1.58 6.91
C PRO A 234 15.10 1.91 7.06
N TRP A 235 14.76 3.21 7.04
CA TRP A 235 13.39 3.69 7.02
C TRP A 235 12.61 3.11 5.85
N PHE A 236 13.19 3.16 4.64
CA PHE A 236 12.53 2.60 3.47
C PHE A 236 12.33 1.10 3.63
N ASP A 237 13.22 0.33 4.27
CA ASP A 237 13.02 -1.13 4.44
C ASP A 237 11.93 -1.54 5.45
N SER A 238 11.31 -0.61 6.18
CA SER A 238 10.37 -0.91 7.27
C SER A 238 8.92 -0.98 6.80
N LEU A 239 8.21 -2.02 7.24
CA LEU A 239 6.78 -2.18 6.96
C LEU A 239 5.95 -1.07 7.62
N TRP A 240 6.22 -0.79 8.89
CA TRP A 240 5.54 0.27 9.66
C TRP A 240 5.77 1.64 9.02
N ALA A 241 7.02 1.94 8.64
CA ALA A 241 7.36 3.18 7.95
C ALA A 241 6.61 3.33 6.62
N MET A 242 6.37 2.24 5.90
CA MET A 242 5.61 2.28 4.64
C MET A 242 4.15 2.70 4.86
N GLN A 243 3.49 2.22 5.92
CA GLN A 243 2.16 2.71 6.28
C GLN A 243 2.19 4.20 6.63
N GLU A 244 3.15 4.62 7.45
CA GLU A 244 3.30 6.03 7.86
C GLU A 244 3.55 6.96 6.66
N ALA A 245 4.35 6.49 5.70
CA ALA A 245 4.61 7.16 4.43
C ALA A 245 3.35 7.37 3.60
N PHE A 246 2.48 6.35 3.55
CA PHE A 246 1.19 6.42 2.88
C PHE A 246 0.26 7.43 3.57
N LEU A 247 0.20 7.41 4.90
CA LEU A 247 -0.67 8.27 5.70
C LEU A 247 -0.24 9.75 5.68
N ARG A 248 1.06 10.04 5.56
CA ARG A 248 1.60 11.42 5.56
C ARG A 248 2.63 11.62 4.47
N GLN A 249 2.18 11.60 3.22
CA GLN A 249 3.04 11.88 2.04
C GLN A 249 3.66 13.28 2.06
N THR A 250 3.12 14.22 2.84
CA THR A 250 3.67 15.58 3.00
C THR A 250 4.65 15.70 4.17
N ALA A 251 4.98 14.60 4.86
CA ALA A 251 5.90 14.61 5.99
C ALA A 251 7.25 15.23 5.61
N TYR A 252 7.80 16.03 6.52
CA TYR A 252 9.10 16.67 6.34
C TYR A 252 10.23 15.71 6.65
N ILE A 253 11.32 15.82 5.89
CA ILE A 253 12.50 15.00 6.09
C ILE A 253 13.41 15.68 7.12
N ILE A 254 13.80 14.91 8.13
CA ILE A 254 14.81 15.27 9.12
C ILE A 254 15.88 14.18 9.13
N THR A 255 17.14 14.57 9.32
CA THR A 255 18.28 13.66 9.48
C THR A 255 18.90 13.85 10.86
N SER A 256 19.93 13.07 11.16
CA SER A 256 20.70 13.20 12.41
C SER A 256 21.40 14.56 12.56
N SER A 257 21.60 15.31 11.46
CA SER A 257 22.16 16.67 11.45
C SER A 257 21.09 17.77 11.49
N GLY A 258 19.81 17.45 11.32
CA GLY A 258 18.70 18.40 11.37
C GLY A 258 17.86 18.40 10.10
N PHE A 259 17.18 19.51 9.83
CA PHE A 259 16.30 19.63 8.67
C PHE A 259 17.06 19.76 7.35
N CYS A 260 16.51 19.15 6.29
CA CYS A 260 17.01 19.34 4.92
C CYS A 260 16.33 20.57 4.30
N HIS A 261 17.10 21.65 4.09
CA HIS A 261 16.62 22.89 3.48
C HIS A 261 16.99 22.96 1.99
N LEU A 262 16.04 23.35 1.15
CA LEU A 262 16.24 23.47 -0.29
C LEU A 262 16.91 24.82 -0.60
N GLN A 263 18.14 24.79 -1.13
CA GLN A 263 18.98 25.98 -1.33
C GLN A 263 18.34 27.04 -2.23
N ASN A 264 17.58 26.60 -3.25
CA ASN A 264 17.04 27.48 -4.30
C ASN A 264 15.61 27.97 -4.02
N GLU A 265 15.00 27.53 -2.93
CA GLU A 265 13.58 27.78 -2.62
C GLU A 265 13.44 28.50 -1.26
N GLY A 266 14.46 29.21 -0.79
CA GLY A 266 14.44 29.83 0.54
C GLY A 266 14.39 28.80 1.67
N LYS A 267 13.68 29.09 2.77
CA LYS A 267 13.59 28.19 3.95
C LYS A 267 12.66 26.98 3.72
N HIS A 268 12.35 26.60 2.47
CA HIS A 268 11.52 25.44 2.19
C HIS A 268 12.25 24.15 2.55
N MET A 269 11.55 23.27 3.27
CA MET A 269 12.11 21.99 3.72
C MET A 269 11.74 20.85 2.78
N LEU A 270 12.67 19.91 2.63
CA LEU A 270 12.42 18.68 1.89
C LEU A 270 11.27 17.90 2.52
N SER A 271 10.35 17.43 1.69
CA SER A 271 9.23 16.57 2.10
C SER A 271 9.24 15.27 1.30
N LEU A 272 8.58 14.26 1.85
CA LEU A 272 8.42 12.97 1.20
C LEU A 272 7.72 13.09 -0.16
N SER A 273 6.76 14.00 -0.32
CA SER A 273 6.07 14.27 -1.60
C SER A 273 7.03 14.78 -2.68
N ARG A 274 8.05 15.55 -2.30
CA ARG A 274 9.09 16.04 -3.22
C ARG A 274 10.04 14.92 -3.61
N ILE A 275 10.47 14.09 -2.65
CA ILE A 275 11.24 12.87 -2.94
C ILE A 275 10.49 12.00 -3.95
N ARG A 276 9.22 11.73 -3.66
CA ARG A 276 8.35 10.94 -4.51
C ARG A 276 8.21 11.53 -5.91
N ARG A 277 7.92 12.82 -6.03
CA ARG A 277 7.76 13.49 -7.34
C ARG A 277 9.04 13.39 -8.16
N ALA A 278 10.19 13.63 -7.56
CA ALA A 278 11.47 13.53 -8.24
C ALA A 278 11.75 12.08 -8.69
N ALA A 279 11.56 11.10 -7.81
CA ALA A 279 11.70 9.68 -8.16
C ALA A 279 10.74 9.25 -9.28
N LEU A 280 9.49 9.71 -9.26
CA LEU A 280 8.53 9.48 -10.35
C LEU A 280 9.01 10.10 -11.66
N ASN A 281 9.55 11.32 -11.65
CA ASN A 281 10.09 11.95 -12.85
C ASN A 281 11.25 11.15 -13.46
N TYR A 282 12.14 10.57 -12.63
CA TYR A 282 13.17 9.65 -13.14
C TYR A 282 12.57 8.36 -13.67
N SER A 283 11.61 7.76 -12.96
CA SER A 283 11.02 6.49 -13.39
C SER A 283 10.21 6.64 -14.69
N SER A 284 9.42 7.71 -14.83
CA SER A 284 8.55 7.96 -16.00
C SER A 284 9.25 8.69 -17.15
N GLY A 285 10.06 9.71 -16.84
CA GLY A 285 10.77 10.50 -17.85
C GLY A 285 11.78 9.66 -18.63
N VAL A 286 12.20 8.54 -18.04
CA VAL A 286 13.04 7.57 -18.71
C VAL A 286 12.32 6.83 -19.81
N GLU A 287 11.00 6.66 -19.87
CA GLU A 287 10.40 5.96 -21.03
C GLU A 287 10.67 6.68 -22.36
N THR A 288 10.59 8.01 -22.37
CA THR A 288 10.85 8.84 -23.56
C THR A 288 12.33 8.83 -23.97
N PHE A 289 13.24 8.64 -23.01
CA PHE A 289 14.69 8.73 -23.22
C PHE A 289 15.48 7.48 -22.82
N ARG A 290 14.79 6.34 -22.67
CA ARG A 290 15.27 5.12 -21.99
C ARG A 290 16.56 4.63 -22.59
N ARG A 291 16.64 4.73 -23.93
CA ARG A 291 17.80 4.32 -24.70
C ARG A 291 19.05 5.11 -24.32
N GLN A 292 18.95 6.43 -24.13
CA GLN A 292 20.12 7.26 -23.80
C GLN A 292 20.57 7.06 -22.35
N LEU A 293 19.63 6.96 -21.41
CA LEU A 293 19.97 6.71 -20.01
C LEU A 293 20.59 5.32 -19.83
N LEU A 294 20.02 4.29 -20.45
CA LEU A 294 20.57 2.94 -20.36
C LEU A 294 22.01 2.89 -20.93
N LEU A 295 22.33 3.66 -21.97
CA LEU A 295 23.70 3.71 -22.48
C LEU A 295 24.72 4.31 -21.49
N LYS A 296 24.32 5.22 -20.59
CA LYS A 296 25.23 5.97 -19.70
C LYS A 296 25.20 5.55 -18.24
N ALA A 297 24.05 5.06 -17.75
CA ALA A 297 23.78 4.81 -16.34
C ALA A 297 22.82 3.62 -16.13
N GLU A 298 22.82 2.62 -17.01
CA GLU A 298 21.91 1.46 -16.90
C GLU A 298 22.01 0.77 -15.54
N ARG A 299 23.22 0.58 -15.01
CA ARG A 299 23.41 -0.09 -13.72
C ARG A 299 22.74 0.67 -12.58
N GLU A 300 22.97 1.98 -12.51
CA GLU A 300 22.40 2.85 -11.48
C GLU A 300 20.88 2.96 -11.65
N PHE A 301 20.39 3.03 -12.89
CA PHE A 301 18.96 3.09 -13.18
C PHE A 301 18.25 1.80 -12.78
N LEU A 302 18.78 0.63 -13.15
CA LEU A 302 18.20 -0.66 -12.76
C LEU A 302 18.19 -0.85 -11.23
N LYS A 303 19.25 -0.42 -10.55
CA LYS A 303 19.31 -0.43 -9.09
C LYS A 303 18.28 0.54 -8.48
N PHE A 304 18.14 1.73 -9.05
CA PHE A 304 17.13 2.70 -8.63
C PHE A 304 15.72 2.14 -8.79
N GLU A 305 15.36 1.59 -9.95
CA GLU A 305 14.05 0.97 -10.20
C GLU A 305 13.78 -0.20 -9.24
N GLU A 306 14.80 -1.01 -8.96
CA GLU A 306 14.69 -2.09 -7.98
C GLU A 306 14.39 -1.54 -6.57
N LEU A 307 15.11 -0.51 -6.11
CA LEU A 307 14.87 0.08 -4.80
C LEU A 307 13.53 0.81 -4.74
N TRP A 308 13.21 1.59 -5.79
CA TRP A 308 11.99 2.37 -5.93
C TRP A 308 10.74 1.48 -5.90
N SER A 309 10.77 0.34 -6.58
CA SER A 309 9.68 -0.65 -6.58
C SER A 309 9.41 -1.30 -5.24
N LYS A 310 10.41 -1.33 -4.36
CA LYS A 310 10.22 -1.84 -3.00
C LYS A 310 9.56 -0.81 -2.10
N THR A 311 9.63 0.50 -2.41
CA THR A 311 9.21 1.57 -1.49
C THR A 311 7.72 1.62 -1.17
N GLY A 312 6.85 1.11 -2.06
CA GLY A 312 5.41 1.37 -1.97
C GLY A 312 5.01 2.83 -2.21
N LEU A 313 5.96 3.71 -2.60
CA LEU A 313 5.68 5.12 -2.94
C LEU A 313 5.44 5.33 -4.43
N GLN A 314 5.56 4.25 -5.20
CA GLN A 314 5.15 4.19 -6.59
C GLN A 314 3.66 4.49 -6.69
N GLY A 315 3.27 5.29 -7.67
CA GLY A 315 1.88 5.65 -7.89
C GLY A 315 1.74 6.81 -8.87
N SER A 316 0.51 7.27 -9.06
CA SER A 316 0.18 8.42 -9.88
C SER A 316 0.76 9.71 -9.29
N PRO A 317 1.11 10.75 -10.07
CA PRO A 317 1.36 12.08 -9.54
C PRO A 317 0.26 12.58 -8.59
N ARG A 318 -0.98 12.08 -8.72
CA ARG A 318 -2.11 12.39 -7.83
C ARG A 318 -2.02 11.73 -6.45
N GLY A 319 -1.42 10.54 -6.34
CA GLY A 319 -1.24 9.84 -5.07
C GLY A 319 -0.90 8.36 -5.22
N ILE A 320 -0.95 7.64 -4.11
CA ILE A 320 -0.51 6.24 -3.98
C ILE A 320 -1.75 5.35 -3.80
N SER A 321 -1.83 4.25 -4.54
CA SER A 321 -2.91 3.27 -4.35
C SER A 321 -2.64 2.40 -3.11
N PRO A 322 -3.59 2.25 -2.17
CA PRO A 322 -3.39 1.35 -1.03
C PRO A 322 -3.19 -0.12 -1.46
N MET A 323 -3.74 -0.55 -2.60
CA MET A 323 -3.46 -1.90 -3.15
C MET A 323 -2.01 -2.05 -3.59
N GLN A 324 -1.43 -0.99 -4.15
CA GLN A 324 -0.02 -0.98 -4.54
C GLN A 324 0.90 -1.02 -3.32
N VAL A 325 0.55 -0.29 -2.26
CA VAL A 325 1.26 -0.39 -0.97
C VAL A 325 1.20 -1.81 -0.42
N MET A 326 0.02 -2.44 -0.45
CA MET A 326 -0.16 -3.82 0.00
C MET A 326 0.68 -4.81 -0.80
N ALA A 327 0.75 -4.67 -2.13
CA ALA A 327 1.63 -5.47 -2.98
C ALA A 327 3.12 -5.28 -2.62
N CYS A 328 3.53 -4.06 -2.26
CA CYS A 328 4.91 -3.77 -1.86
C CYS A 328 5.30 -4.30 -0.47
N THR A 329 4.34 -4.78 0.35
CA THR A 329 4.62 -5.31 1.71
C THR A 329 5.59 -6.48 1.70
N SER A 330 5.61 -7.28 0.64
CA SER A 330 6.48 -8.46 0.51
C SER A 330 7.97 -8.12 0.45
N TYR A 331 8.30 -6.89 0.09
CA TYR A 331 9.67 -6.39 0.06
C TYR A 331 10.11 -5.81 1.41
N ARG A 332 9.21 -5.70 2.38
CA ARG A 332 9.47 -5.09 3.68
C ARG A 332 9.88 -6.12 4.70
N LYS A 333 10.70 -5.68 5.66
CA LYS A 333 11.11 -6.49 6.80
C LYS A 333 10.18 -6.21 7.97
N CYS A 334 9.66 -7.28 8.57
CA CYS A 334 8.91 -7.27 9.81
C CYS A 334 9.65 -8.14 10.85
N GLU A 335 9.69 -7.71 12.11
CA GLU A 335 10.22 -8.54 13.20
C GLU A 335 9.20 -9.63 13.58
N PHE A 336 7.91 -9.27 13.61
CA PHE A 336 6.82 -10.19 13.88
C PHE A 336 6.03 -10.48 12.61
N GLU A 337 5.72 -11.76 12.38
CA GLU A 337 4.99 -12.20 11.18
C GLU A 337 3.62 -11.53 11.05
N LEU A 338 2.90 -11.33 12.18
CA LEU A 338 1.57 -10.72 12.17
C LEU A 338 1.58 -9.22 11.82
N ASP A 339 2.73 -8.54 11.93
CA ASP A 339 2.87 -7.14 11.53
C ASP A 339 2.61 -6.96 10.03
N ARG A 340 2.76 -8.02 9.22
CA ARG A 340 2.39 -8.02 7.79
C ARG A 340 0.94 -7.61 7.54
N VAL A 341 0.07 -7.74 8.55
CA VAL A 341 -1.29 -7.21 8.53
C VAL A 341 -1.42 -5.99 9.43
N TYR A 342 -1.00 -6.08 10.69
CA TYR A 342 -1.20 -4.97 11.65
C TYR A 342 -0.47 -3.68 11.26
N GLY A 343 0.68 -3.81 10.62
CA GLY A 343 1.51 -2.69 10.19
C GLY A 343 1.04 -2.01 8.90
N ILE A 344 -0.02 -2.50 8.24
CA ILE A 344 -0.57 -1.88 7.03
C ILE A 344 -2.08 -1.72 7.01
N MET A 345 -2.84 -2.38 7.88
CA MET A 345 -4.31 -2.41 7.78
C MET A 345 -4.94 -1.00 7.78
N GLN A 346 -4.28 -0.05 8.44
CA GLN A 346 -4.77 1.33 8.60
C GLN A 346 -4.58 2.20 7.33
N ILE A 347 -3.88 1.72 6.29
CA ILE A 347 -3.86 2.42 5.00
C ILE A 347 -5.24 2.42 4.32
N PHE A 348 -6.10 1.47 4.68
CA PHE A 348 -7.43 1.32 4.10
C PHE A 348 -8.50 2.14 4.83
N GLY A 349 -8.26 2.54 6.08
CA GLY A 349 -9.21 3.28 6.89
C GLY A 349 -9.22 2.85 8.35
N ASP A 350 -9.93 3.61 9.18
CA ASP A 350 -9.98 3.38 10.63
C ASP A 350 -10.85 2.15 10.98
N GLU A 351 -11.75 1.77 10.08
CA GLU A 351 -12.64 0.61 10.20
C GLU A 351 -11.93 -0.72 9.91
N PHE A 352 -10.71 -0.71 9.35
CA PHE A 352 -9.97 -1.91 8.95
C PHE A 352 -9.21 -2.58 10.09
N ARG A 353 -9.73 -2.47 11.32
CA ARG A 353 -9.16 -3.12 12.50
C ARG A 353 -9.49 -4.60 12.50
N VAL A 354 -8.47 -5.46 12.51
CA VAL A 354 -8.58 -6.92 12.50
C VAL A 354 -7.92 -7.56 13.72
N GLY A 355 -8.19 -8.84 13.96
CA GLY A 355 -7.60 -9.58 15.07
C GLY A 355 -7.69 -8.89 16.42
N LYS A 356 -6.55 -8.78 17.12
CA LYS A 356 -6.47 -8.17 18.46
C LYS A 356 -6.69 -6.65 18.49
N THR A 357 -6.76 -5.99 17.33
CA THR A 357 -6.94 -4.53 17.25
C THR A 357 -8.41 -4.12 17.12
N ARG A 358 -9.32 -5.08 16.94
CA ARG A 358 -10.76 -4.84 16.83
C ARG A 358 -11.34 -4.18 18.08
N PRO A 359 -12.23 -3.19 17.94
CA PRO A 359 -13.02 -2.67 19.07
C PRO A 359 -13.76 -3.79 19.80
N GLY A 360 -13.75 -3.74 21.13
CA GLY A 360 -14.47 -4.72 21.96
C GLY A 360 -13.82 -6.11 22.02
N ASN A 361 -12.72 -6.36 21.32
CA ASN A 361 -11.96 -7.60 21.47
C ASN A 361 -11.18 -7.55 22.80
N GLN A 362 -11.89 -7.79 23.91
CA GLN A 362 -11.28 -7.84 25.23
C GLN A 362 -10.30 -9.03 25.29
N ALA A 363 -9.22 -8.86 26.05
CA ALA A 363 -8.09 -9.80 26.22
C ALA A 363 -8.44 -11.26 26.61
N ASN A 364 -9.72 -11.59 26.74
CA ASN A 364 -10.23 -12.92 27.10
C ASN A 364 -10.32 -13.87 25.90
N SER A 365 -10.22 -13.39 24.66
CA SER A 365 -9.93 -14.29 23.54
C SER A 365 -8.41 -14.55 23.52
N SER A 366 -7.96 -15.52 24.31
CA SER A 366 -6.59 -16.07 24.26
C SER A 366 -6.24 -16.71 22.91
N GLY A 367 -7.05 -16.51 21.87
CA GLY A 367 -6.85 -16.99 20.52
C GLY A 367 -5.62 -16.34 19.92
N LYS A 368 -4.57 -17.13 19.75
CA LYS A 368 -3.42 -16.74 18.93
C LYS A 368 -3.89 -16.67 17.48
N TYR A 369 -4.00 -15.46 16.94
CA TYR A 369 -4.26 -15.26 15.51
C TYR A 369 -3.09 -15.79 14.68
N THR A 370 -3.40 -16.48 13.58
CA THR A 370 -2.42 -16.80 12.55
C THR A 370 -2.36 -15.68 11.51
N LEU A 371 -1.27 -15.60 10.76
CA LEU A 371 -1.16 -14.65 9.66
C LEU A 371 -2.28 -14.84 8.63
N SER A 372 -2.58 -16.09 8.26
CA SER A 372 -3.63 -16.39 7.27
C SER A 372 -5.01 -15.88 7.71
N GLN A 373 -5.37 -16.07 8.99
CA GLN A 373 -6.63 -15.57 9.54
C GLN A 373 -6.72 -14.04 9.44
N LEU A 374 -5.64 -13.33 9.82
CA LEU A 374 -5.62 -11.87 9.72
C LEU A 374 -5.69 -11.39 8.27
N GLN A 375 -5.03 -12.09 7.34
CA GLN A 375 -5.13 -11.81 5.91
C GLN A 375 -6.55 -12.06 5.37
N ASP A 376 -7.27 -13.06 5.88
CA ASP A 376 -8.66 -13.37 5.47
C ASP A 376 -9.61 -12.30 5.98
N GLU A 377 -9.45 -11.92 7.25
CA GLU A 377 -10.22 -10.84 7.86
C GLU A 377 -9.98 -9.51 7.14
N LEU A 378 -8.72 -9.13 6.92
CA LEU A 378 -8.40 -7.87 6.24
C LEU A 378 -8.85 -7.90 4.77
N GLY A 379 -8.58 -8.99 4.05
CA GLY A 379 -9.01 -9.16 2.66
C GLY A 379 -10.53 -9.06 2.53
N GLY A 380 -11.29 -9.68 3.45
CA GLY A 380 -12.75 -9.63 3.46
C GLY A 380 -13.28 -8.21 3.69
N LEU A 381 -12.66 -7.44 4.59
CA LEU A 381 -12.99 -6.03 4.78
C LEU A 381 -12.67 -5.20 3.52
N ILE A 382 -11.51 -5.41 2.91
CA ILE A 382 -11.10 -4.71 1.68
C ILE A 382 -12.07 -5.02 0.54
N LEU A 383 -12.47 -6.28 0.38
CA LEU A 383 -13.44 -6.68 -0.64
C LEU A 383 -14.80 -6.01 -0.43
N ARG A 384 -15.26 -5.93 0.82
CA ARG A 384 -16.55 -5.33 1.17
C ARG A 384 -16.59 -3.82 0.95
N HIS A 385 -15.53 -3.12 1.35
CA HIS A 385 -15.47 -1.65 1.29
C HIS A 385 -14.96 -1.13 -0.06
N HIS A 386 -14.13 -1.91 -0.75
CA HIS A 386 -13.51 -1.55 -2.03
C HIS A 386 -13.61 -2.71 -3.04
N PRO A 387 -14.82 -3.13 -3.44
CA PRO A 387 -15.02 -4.33 -4.25
C PRO A 387 -14.26 -4.28 -5.58
N THR A 388 -14.33 -3.18 -6.34
CA THR A 388 -13.57 -3.08 -7.59
C THR A 388 -12.07 -2.98 -7.35
N PRO A 389 -11.53 -1.98 -6.62
CA PRO A 389 -10.09 -1.79 -6.53
C PRO A 389 -9.38 -2.98 -5.89
N SER A 390 -10.05 -3.68 -4.95
CA SER A 390 -9.52 -4.89 -4.32
C SER A 390 -9.22 -6.01 -5.30
N GLN A 391 -9.76 -5.98 -6.52
CA GLN A 391 -9.55 -7.00 -7.54
C GLN A 391 -8.61 -6.56 -8.67
N LEU A 392 -8.19 -5.29 -8.73
CA LEU A 392 -7.33 -4.75 -9.77
C LEU A 392 -5.85 -5.02 -9.50
N PHE A 393 -5.52 -6.29 -9.31
CA PHE A 393 -4.16 -6.77 -9.06
C PHE A 393 -3.92 -8.10 -9.80
N LEU A 394 -2.66 -8.50 -9.89
CA LEU A 394 -2.22 -9.76 -10.46
C LEU A 394 -1.49 -10.55 -9.40
N HIS A 395 -1.81 -11.83 -9.31
CA HIS A 395 -0.96 -12.74 -8.55
C HIS A 395 0.34 -12.99 -9.34
N GLN A 396 1.49 -12.79 -8.72
CA GLN A 396 2.81 -13.13 -9.26
C GLN A 396 3.19 -14.59 -8.97
N GLU A 397 2.42 -15.25 -8.12
CA GLU A 397 2.48 -16.69 -7.89
C GLU A 397 1.08 -17.27 -7.68
N PRO A 398 0.86 -18.55 -7.99
CA PRO A 398 -0.43 -19.19 -7.74
C PRO A 398 -0.88 -18.98 -6.28
N PRO A 399 -2.06 -18.37 -6.03
CA PRO A 399 -2.60 -18.26 -4.69
C PRO A 399 -2.97 -19.65 -4.15
N GLN A 400 -3.14 -19.75 -2.82
CA GLN A 400 -3.73 -20.95 -2.23
C GLN A 400 -5.17 -21.12 -2.73
N ALA A 401 -5.66 -22.37 -2.75
CA ALA A 401 -7.02 -22.65 -3.22
C ALA A 401 -8.05 -21.80 -2.46
N GLY A 402 -8.94 -21.16 -3.21
CA GLY A 402 -10.00 -20.32 -2.67
C GLY A 402 -9.56 -18.95 -2.19
N GLN A 403 -8.30 -18.55 -2.39
CA GLN A 403 -7.76 -17.26 -1.94
C GLN A 403 -7.43 -16.29 -3.07
N ALA A 404 -7.73 -16.60 -4.34
CA ALA A 404 -7.40 -15.69 -5.44
C ALA A 404 -8.21 -14.36 -5.43
N TRP A 405 -9.28 -14.29 -4.64
CA TRP A 405 -10.09 -13.08 -4.43
C TRP A 405 -9.42 -12.03 -3.54
N ARG A 406 -8.40 -12.39 -2.74
CA ARG A 406 -7.67 -11.44 -1.89
C ARG A 406 -6.27 -11.18 -2.43
N ILE A 407 -5.84 -9.93 -2.34
CA ILE A 407 -4.47 -9.53 -2.66
C ILE A 407 -3.51 -10.16 -1.64
N CYS A 408 -2.38 -10.69 -2.12
CA CYS A 408 -1.37 -11.34 -1.30
C CYS A 408 0.00 -10.68 -1.45
N GLU A 409 1.00 -11.15 -0.70
CA GLU A 409 2.37 -10.62 -0.73
C GLU A 409 3.00 -10.64 -2.12
N ARG A 410 2.72 -11.68 -2.89
CA ARG A 410 3.23 -11.84 -4.24
C ARG A 410 2.16 -11.39 -5.22
N ALA A 411 1.68 -10.17 -5.05
CA ALA A 411 0.80 -9.51 -6.00
C ALA A 411 1.51 -8.33 -6.67
N GLU A 412 1.00 -7.91 -7.82
CA GLU A 412 1.39 -6.69 -8.51
C GLU A 412 0.13 -5.91 -8.90
N VAL A 413 0.17 -4.59 -8.78
CA VAL A 413 -0.88 -3.71 -9.31
C VAL A 413 -0.34 -3.08 -10.59
N PRO A 414 -0.90 -3.40 -11.77
CA PRO A 414 -0.47 -2.78 -13.02
C PRO A 414 -0.51 -1.25 -12.92
N PRO A 415 0.55 -0.51 -13.34
CA PRO A 415 0.63 0.93 -13.15
C PRO A 415 -0.57 1.72 -13.69
N PHE A 416 -1.17 1.25 -14.80
CA PHE A 416 -2.34 1.89 -15.40
C PHE A 416 -3.59 1.78 -14.51
N LEU A 417 -3.73 0.67 -13.78
CA LEU A 417 -4.84 0.44 -12.86
C LEU A 417 -4.64 1.11 -11.51
N ALA A 418 -3.40 1.38 -11.11
CA ALA A 418 -3.09 2.09 -9.87
C ALA A 418 -3.70 3.50 -9.85
N VAL A 419 -3.77 4.18 -11.01
CA VAL A 419 -4.40 5.50 -11.13
C VAL A 419 -5.90 5.42 -10.84
N GLU A 420 -6.59 4.43 -11.42
CA GLU A 420 -8.03 4.23 -11.21
C GLU A 420 -8.35 3.81 -9.78
N ALA A 421 -7.53 2.89 -9.24
CA ALA A 421 -7.65 2.46 -7.85
C ALA A 421 -7.49 3.66 -6.88
N TYR A 422 -6.55 4.57 -7.16
CA TYR A 422 -6.36 5.77 -6.35
C TYR A 422 -7.55 6.73 -6.41
N ASP A 423 -8.00 7.10 -7.62
CA ASP A 423 -9.11 8.06 -7.79
C ASP A 423 -10.40 7.52 -7.11
N SER A 424 -10.60 6.21 -7.08
CA SER A 424 -11.74 5.58 -6.39
C SER A 424 -11.63 5.60 -4.85
N PHE A 425 -10.41 5.54 -4.31
CA PHE A 425 -10.18 5.50 -2.87
C PHE A 425 -10.31 6.90 -2.27
N ASP A 426 -9.72 7.91 -2.91
CA ASP A 426 -9.76 9.31 -2.43
C ASP A 426 -11.17 9.92 -2.53
N ALA A 427 -12.00 9.48 -3.48
CA ALA A 427 -13.40 9.90 -3.60
C ALA A 427 -14.24 9.68 -2.33
N SER A 428 -13.90 8.67 -1.52
CA SER A 428 -14.56 8.39 -0.24
C SER A 428 -14.20 9.40 0.85
N HIS A 429 -12.99 9.97 0.80
CA HIS A 429 -12.46 10.91 1.79
C HIS A 429 -12.64 12.38 1.36
N VAL A 430 -12.61 12.67 0.06
CA VAL A 430 -12.81 13.99 -0.53
C VAL A 430 -14.10 14.00 -1.35
N LYS A 431 -15.25 14.00 -0.65
CA LYS A 431 -16.61 14.03 -1.26
C LYS A 431 -16.86 15.18 -2.26
N LYS A 432 -15.95 16.16 -2.39
CA LYS A 432 -16.17 17.38 -3.18
C LYS A 432 -15.51 17.41 -4.57
N HIS A 433 -14.61 16.48 -4.92
CA HIS A 433 -13.83 16.61 -6.16
C HIS A 433 -13.69 15.35 -7.02
N ALA A 434 -14.40 14.27 -6.70
CA ALA A 434 -14.35 13.05 -7.49
C ALA A 434 -14.98 13.28 -8.89
N LYS A 435 -14.16 13.66 -9.86
CA LYS A 435 -14.50 13.64 -11.31
C LYS A 435 -14.71 12.22 -11.84
N TYR A 436 -14.56 11.21 -10.97
CA TYR A 436 -14.61 9.79 -11.27
C TYR A 436 -15.52 9.13 -10.23
N SER A 437 -16.64 8.56 -10.68
CA SER A 437 -17.43 7.65 -9.88
C SER A 437 -17.33 6.28 -10.56
N LEU A 438 -16.73 5.31 -9.88
CA LEU A 438 -16.89 3.91 -10.26
C LEU A 438 -18.30 3.49 -9.88
N GLU A 439 -19.12 3.12 -10.86
CA GLU A 439 -20.42 2.50 -10.64
C GLU A 439 -20.22 0.99 -10.49
N PRO A 440 -20.39 0.41 -9.28
CA PRO A 440 -20.27 -1.02 -9.09
C PRO A 440 -21.30 -1.78 -9.94
N ARG A 441 -20.87 -2.85 -10.59
CA ARG A 441 -21.70 -3.74 -11.43
C ARG A 441 -21.79 -5.16 -10.88
N SER A 442 -21.08 -5.43 -9.79
CA SER A 442 -21.12 -6.67 -9.04
C SER A 442 -21.15 -6.40 -7.52
N SER A 443 -21.75 -7.34 -6.80
CA SER A 443 -21.62 -7.48 -5.36
C SER A 443 -20.55 -8.53 -5.09
N LEU A 444 -19.56 -8.20 -4.28
CA LEU A 444 -18.50 -9.13 -3.87
C LEU A 444 -18.55 -9.32 -2.35
N GLY A 445 -18.25 -10.53 -1.91
CA GLY A 445 -18.21 -10.87 -0.49
C GLY A 445 -17.35 -12.09 -0.23
N THR A 446 -17.45 -12.65 0.97
CA THR A 446 -16.70 -13.87 1.33
C THR A 446 -17.59 -14.88 2.04
N LYS A 447 -17.22 -16.17 1.95
CA LYS A 447 -17.93 -17.27 2.61
C LYS A 447 -16.93 -18.35 3.05
N ALA A 448 -17.02 -18.77 4.31
CA ALA A 448 -16.27 -19.93 4.78
C ALA A 448 -16.91 -21.21 4.25
N VAL A 449 -16.10 -22.09 3.65
CA VAL A 449 -16.50 -23.43 3.23
C VAL A 449 -15.44 -24.41 3.75
N GLY A 450 -15.81 -25.23 4.73
CA GLY A 450 -14.83 -26.00 5.49
C GLY A 450 -13.84 -25.08 6.21
N HIS A 451 -12.55 -25.26 5.96
CA HIS A 451 -11.47 -24.46 6.53
C HIS A 451 -10.94 -23.37 5.59
N VAL A 452 -11.53 -23.25 4.39
CA VAL A 452 -11.10 -22.29 3.36
C VAL A 452 -12.07 -21.12 3.30
N PHE A 453 -11.53 -19.92 3.21
CA PHE A 453 -12.31 -18.69 3.09
C PHE A 453 -12.39 -18.26 1.62
N TRP A 454 -13.55 -18.49 1.01
CA TRP A 454 -13.79 -18.26 -0.41
C TRP A 454 -14.31 -16.86 -0.68
N GLY A 455 -14.02 -16.34 -1.86
CA GLY A 455 -14.70 -15.19 -2.42
C GLY A 455 -16.09 -15.59 -2.89
N THR A 456 -17.04 -14.68 -2.83
CA THR A 456 -18.36 -14.78 -3.45
C THR A 456 -18.56 -13.61 -4.38
N PHE A 457 -19.34 -13.82 -5.43
CA PHE A 457 -19.80 -12.74 -6.29
C PHE A 457 -21.27 -12.93 -6.67
N GLU A 458 -21.93 -11.82 -6.95
CA GLU A 458 -23.17 -11.74 -7.70
C GLU A 458 -23.02 -10.59 -8.71
N GLY A 459 -23.23 -10.85 -9.99
CA GLY A 459 -23.02 -9.83 -11.00
C GLY A 459 -23.23 -10.30 -12.43
N LYS A 460 -23.01 -9.37 -13.36
CA LYS A 460 -23.15 -9.62 -14.79
C LYS A 460 -21.90 -10.34 -15.33
N LEU A 461 -22.12 -11.49 -15.95
CA LEU A 461 -21.13 -12.28 -16.68
C LEU A 461 -21.38 -12.26 -18.19
N CYS A 462 -20.32 -12.19 -18.98
CA CYS A 462 -20.35 -12.34 -20.44
C CYS A 462 -19.15 -13.16 -20.93
N LEU A 463 -19.30 -13.89 -22.03
CA LEU A 463 -18.18 -14.61 -22.65
C LEU A 463 -17.12 -13.63 -23.14
N LEU A 464 -15.84 -13.88 -22.85
CA LEU A 464 -14.75 -13.04 -23.35
C LEU A 464 -14.80 -12.91 -24.87
N LYS A 465 -15.06 -14.02 -25.59
CA LYS A 465 -15.19 -14.02 -27.04
C LYS A 465 -16.21 -12.98 -27.52
N ARG A 466 -17.35 -12.88 -26.84
CA ARG A 466 -18.40 -11.94 -27.24
C ARG A 466 -17.97 -10.48 -27.07
N ILE A 467 -17.26 -10.18 -25.98
CA ILE A 467 -16.69 -8.84 -25.74
C ILE A 467 -15.66 -8.49 -26.83
N LEU A 468 -14.79 -9.45 -27.18
CA LEU A 468 -13.79 -9.28 -28.23
C LEU A 468 -14.42 -9.09 -29.61
N ASP A 469 -15.44 -9.88 -29.95
CA ASP A 469 -16.20 -9.74 -31.20
C ASP A 469 -16.83 -8.34 -31.29
N CYS A 470 -17.44 -7.86 -30.20
CA CYS A 470 -18.01 -6.51 -30.14
C CYS A 470 -16.93 -5.43 -30.29
N SER A 471 -15.77 -5.61 -29.64
CA SER A 471 -14.63 -4.68 -29.75
C SER A 471 -14.02 -4.64 -31.15
N LYS A 472 -14.12 -5.74 -31.93
CA LYS A 472 -13.61 -5.84 -33.31
C LYS A 472 -14.62 -5.27 -34.33
N ALA A 473 -15.92 -5.52 -34.13
CA ALA A 473 -16.99 -5.18 -35.08
C ALA A 473 -17.28 -3.68 -35.16
N SER A 474 -17.13 -3.00 -34.05
CA SER A 474 -17.22 -1.56 -33.96
C SER A 474 -16.12 -0.88 -34.78
N SER A 475 -16.49 -0.06 -35.76
CA SER A 475 -15.63 0.79 -36.60
C SER A 475 -14.98 1.93 -35.79
N PHE A 476 -14.28 1.56 -34.72
CA PHE A 476 -13.65 2.47 -33.80
C PHE A 476 -12.27 2.88 -34.28
N SER A 477 -11.91 4.16 -34.12
CA SER A 477 -10.59 4.66 -34.47
C SER A 477 -9.51 3.97 -33.61
N ALA A 478 -8.54 3.32 -34.26
CA ALA A 478 -7.48 2.50 -33.65
C ALA A 478 -6.61 3.23 -32.58
N GLY A 479 -6.72 4.55 -32.44
CA GLY A 479 -5.95 5.34 -31.48
C GLY A 479 -6.63 5.66 -30.14
N ALA A 480 -7.93 5.40 -29.97
CA ALA A 480 -8.70 5.92 -28.83
C ALA A 480 -9.21 4.86 -27.84
N ASN A 481 -9.08 3.57 -28.19
CA ASN A 481 -9.59 2.48 -27.36
C ASN A 481 -8.44 1.60 -26.90
N ARG A 482 -8.55 1.12 -25.67
CA ARG A 482 -7.57 0.22 -25.07
C ARG A 482 -8.31 -0.97 -24.48
N PHE A 483 -7.85 -2.17 -24.79
CA PHE A 483 -8.34 -3.41 -24.22
C PHE A 483 -7.13 -4.17 -23.69
N HIS A 484 -7.02 -4.25 -22.37
CA HIS A 484 -5.91 -4.87 -21.69
C HIS A 484 -6.40 -6.12 -20.97
N VAL A 485 -5.71 -7.24 -21.23
CA VAL A 485 -5.87 -8.47 -20.46
C VAL A 485 -4.58 -8.71 -19.72
N TYR A 486 -4.70 -8.89 -18.42
CA TYR A 486 -3.57 -9.22 -17.57
C TYR A 486 -3.88 -10.52 -16.84
N LEU A 487 -2.92 -11.42 -16.77
CA LEU A 487 -3.12 -12.78 -16.26
C LEU A 487 -2.40 -13.00 -14.95
N ASP A 488 -3.00 -13.82 -14.10
CA ASP A 488 -2.37 -14.27 -12.87
C ASP A 488 -1.26 -15.29 -13.16
N ALA A 489 -0.17 -15.24 -12.41
CA ALA A 489 0.89 -16.21 -12.52
C ALA A 489 0.41 -17.62 -12.17
N GLY A 490 0.95 -18.61 -12.87
CA GLY A 490 0.48 -19.98 -12.80
C GLY A 490 -0.59 -20.33 -13.84
N THR A 491 -1.22 -19.33 -14.48
CA THR A 491 -2.02 -19.56 -15.70
C THR A 491 -1.07 -19.79 -16.89
N THR A 492 -0.31 -20.89 -16.84
CA THR A 492 0.49 -21.53 -17.91
C THR A 492 0.82 -20.74 -19.20
N PHE A 493 1.36 -19.52 -19.11
CA PHE A 493 2.01 -18.89 -20.26
C PHE A 493 3.52 -19.11 -20.27
N ASP A 494 4.15 -19.33 -19.12
CA ASP A 494 5.60 -19.57 -19.05
C ASP A 494 6.04 -20.87 -19.74
N ALA A 495 5.14 -21.87 -19.84
CA ALA A 495 5.36 -23.09 -20.60
C ALA A 495 4.92 -22.99 -22.08
N TRP A 496 4.14 -21.95 -22.41
CA TRP A 496 3.61 -21.74 -23.73
C TRP A 496 4.61 -20.93 -24.55
N ARG A 497 5.18 -21.54 -25.59
CA ARG A 497 5.94 -20.78 -26.59
C ARG A 497 4.91 -19.98 -27.39
N LEU A 498 4.67 -18.73 -26.97
CA LEU A 498 3.86 -17.81 -27.76
C LEU A 498 4.34 -17.83 -29.21
N PRO A 499 3.43 -17.99 -30.19
CA PRO A 499 3.78 -17.86 -31.59
C PRO A 499 4.58 -16.55 -31.77
N SER A 500 5.67 -16.63 -32.56
CA SER A 500 6.50 -15.51 -33.00
C SER A 500 7.29 -14.72 -31.94
N GLY A 501 7.54 -15.25 -30.73
CA GLY A 501 8.42 -14.59 -29.76
C GLY A 501 7.83 -13.32 -29.13
N ARG A 502 6.50 -13.20 -29.17
CA ARG A 502 5.74 -12.20 -28.41
C ARG A 502 5.95 -12.40 -26.90
N SER A 503 5.97 -11.32 -26.14
CA SER A 503 6.10 -11.36 -24.67
C SER A 503 4.77 -11.50 -23.93
N GLU A 504 3.65 -11.26 -24.62
CA GLU A 504 2.32 -11.23 -24.03
C GLU A 504 1.32 -11.97 -24.93
N PRO A 505 0.35 -12.71 -24.34
CA PRO A 505 -0.69 -13.36 -25.10
C PRO A 505 -1.70 -12.36 -25.66
N THR A 506 -2.16 -12.63 -26.87
CA THR A 506 -3.32 -11.94 -27.44
C THR A 506 -4.62 -12.54 -26.92
N PRO A 507 -5.73 -11.81 -26.99
CA PRO A 507 -7.02 -12.35 -26.57
C PRO A 507 -7.43 -13.63 -27.31
N ASP A 508 -7.04 -13.79 -28.57
CA ASP A 508 -7.31 -15.02 -29.34
C ASP A 508 -6.49 -16.21 -28.80
N ASP A 509 -5.25 -16.00 -28.35
CA ASP A 509 -4.42 -17.02 -27.67
C ASP A 509 -5.12 -17.52 -26.39
N LEU A 510 -5.84 -16.65 -25.67
CA LEU A 510 -6.59 -17.01 -24.46
C LEU A 510 -7.81 -17.87 -24.75
N LEU A 511 -8.56 -17.51 -25.80
CA LEU A 511 -9.73 -18.28 -26.23
C LEU A 511 -9.34 -19.68 -26.71
N GLU A 512 -8.18 -19.82 -27.35
CA GLU A 512 -7.62 -21.12 -27.72
C GLU A 512 -7.22 -21.93 -26.49
N HIS A 513 -6.50 -21.31 -25.55
CA HIS A 513 -5.98 -21.99 -24.36
C HIS A 513 -7.08 -22.47 -23.40
N PHE A 514 -8.03 -21.60 -23.06
CA PHE A 514 -9.07 -21.91 -22.09
C PHE A 514 -10.32 -22.53 -22.72
N GLY A 515 -10.47 -22.42 -24.04
CA GLY A 515 -11.69 -22.75 -24.77
C GLY A 515 -12.63 -21.55 -24.85
N LYS A 516 -13.21 -21.35 -26.04
CA LYS A 516 -14.03 -20.17 -26.40
C LYS A 516 -15.24 -19.97 -25.49
N ASP A 517 -15.75 -21.05 -24.91
CA ASP A 517 -16.98 -21.06 -24.12
C ASP A 517 -16.73 -21.14 -22.60
N ASN A 518 -15.47 -21.23 -22.17
CA ASN A 518 -15.13 -21.42 -20.76
C ASN A 518 -14.67 -20.13 -20.07
N LEU A 519 -14.35 -19.10 -20.85
CA LEU A 519 -13.73 -17.87 -20.34
C LEU A 519 -14.76 -16.76 -20.22
N MET A 520 -15.08 -16.41 -18.98
CA MET A 520 -16.13 -15.47 -18.62
C MET A 520 -15.53 -14.19 -18.03
N VAL A 521 -16.17 -13.07 -18.32
CA VAL A 521 -15.81 -11.75 -17.81
C VAL A 521 -16.87 -11.33 -16.80
N LEU A 522 -16.47 -11.14 -15.55
CA LEU A 522 -17.29 -10.56 -14.49
C LEU A 522 -17.08 -9.06 -14.45
N LEU A 523 -18.09 -8.30 -14.86
CA LEU A 523 -18.03 -6.84 -14.84
C LEU A 523 -18.08 -6.34 -13.39
N LEU A 524 -16.99 -5.71 -12.94
CA LEU A 524 -16.88 -5.20 -11.57
C LEU A 524 -17.41 -3.78 -11.46
N SER A 525 -17.02 -2.91 -12.39
CA SER A 525 -17.51 -1.54 -12.43
C SER A 525 -17.41 -0.94 -13.81
N THR A 526 -18.17 0.13 -14.00
CA THR A 526 -18.05 1.05 -15.13
C THR A 526 -17.84 2.45 -14.58
N SER A 527 -17.12 3.32 -15.30
CA SER A 527 -17.10 4.74 -14.99
C SER A 527 -17.13 5.58 -16.24
N ARG A 528 -17.54 6.84 -16.06
CA ARG A 528 -17.59 7.85 -17.11
C ARG A 528 -16.82 9.07 -16.64
N ARG A 529 -15.92 9.55 -17.49
CA ARG A 529 -15.13 10.77 -17.27
C ARG A 529 -15.37 11.73 -18.43
N THR A 530 -15.80 12.94 -18.10
CA THR A 530 -15.81 14.06 -19.05
C THR A 530 -14.49 14.80 -18.95
N ASP A 531 -13.69 14.78 -20.02
CA ASP A 531 -12.49 15.59 -20.13
C ASP A 531 -12.84 16.87 -20.88
N LYS A 532 -12.90 17.98 -20.13
CA LYS A 532 -13.04 19.32 -20.72
C LYS A 532 -11.65 19.80 -21.11
N ASP A 533 -11.24 19.49 -22.34
CA ASP A 533 -10.13 20.19 -22.97
C ASP A 533 -10.65 21.49 -23.61
N ARG A 534 -9.80 22.51 -23.77
CA ARG A 534 -10.16 23.87 -24.21
C ARG A 534 -10.94 23.92 -25.54
N PHE A 535 -10.94 22.83 -26.32
CA PHE A 535 -11.52 22.78 -27.65
C PHE A 535 -12.51 21.64 -27.89
N ASN A 536 -12.64 20.65 -26.99
CA ASN A 536 -13.55 19.51 -27.18
C ASN A 536 -13.93 18.86 -25.84
N GLU A 537 -15.23 18.60 -25.64
CA GLU A 537 -15.71 17.71 -24.57
C GLU A 537 -15.56 16.26 -25.03
N ASN A 538 -14.51 15.59 -24.53
CA ASN A 538 -14.34 14.16 -24.77
C ASN A 538 -14.92 13.38 -23.62
N MET A 539 -15.66 12.32 -23.96
CA MET A 539 -16.23 11.43 -22.98
C MET A 539 -15.46 10.12 -23.00
N TRP A 540 -14.91 9.77 -21.84
CA TRP A 540 -14.22 8.51 -21.65
C TRP A 540 -15.06 7.59 -20.80
N TYR A 541 -15.11 6.33 -21.20
CA TYR A 541 -15.72 5.25 -20.46
C TYR A 541 -14.65 4.25 -20.10
N TYR A 542 -14.71 3.79 -18.86
CA TYR A 542 -13.80 2.79 -18.33
C TYR A 542 -14.63 1.65 -17.81
N SER A 543 -14.13 0.44 -17.99
CA SER A 543 -14.75 -0.75 -17.43
C SER A 543 -13.67 -1.66 -16.89
N ASN A 544 -13.95 -2.16 -15.70
CA ASN A 544 -13.06 -2.99 -14.92
C ASN A 544 -13.74 -4.32 -14.69
N ALA A 545 -13.04 -5.41 -14.97
CA ALA A 545 -13.58 -6.75 -14.87
C ALA A 545 -12.56 -7.78 -14.42
N VAL A 546 -13.06 -8.87 -13.87
CA VAL A 546 -12.28 -10.07 -13.55
C VAL A 546 -12.51 -11.13 -14.62
N LEU A 547 -11.44 -11.82 -14.98
CA LEU A 547 -11.47 -12.95 -15.88
C LEU A 547 -11.59 -14.25 -15.09
N LEU A 548 -12.66 -15.01 -15.34
CA LEU A 548 -12.99 -16.24 -14.65
C LEU A 548 -13.09 -17.40 -15.63
N THR A 549 -12.74 -18.60 -15.20
CA THR A 549 -13.14 -19.84 -15.89
C THR A 549 -14.42 -20.39 -15.29
N SER A 550 -15.34 -20.84 -16.14
CA SER A 550 -16.62 -21.40 -15.71
C SER A 550 -16.44 -22.67 -14.88
N PRO A 551 -17.33 -22.94 -13.90
CA PRO A 551 -17.33 -24.19 -13.15
C PRO A 551 -17.38 -25.40 -14.08
N GLY A 552 -16.74 -26.49 -13.68
CA GLY A 552 -16.57 -27.69 -14.51
C GLY A 552 -15.11 -28.06 -14.74
N SER A 553 -14.84 -28.79 -15.84
CA SER A 553 -13.52 -29.36 -16.11
C SER A 553 -12.42 -28.31 -16.28
N ALA A 554 -12.73 -27.15 -16.88
CA ALA A 554 -11.77 -26.06 -17.09
C ALA A 554 -11.34 -25.42 -15.76
N SER A 555 -12.30 -25.03 -14.91
CA SER A 555 -12.01 -24.50 -13.56
C SER A 555 -11.31 -25.53 -12.68
N LEU A 556 -11.77 -26.79 -12.71
CA LEU A 556 -11.14 -27.88 -11.97
C LEU A 556 -9.68 -28.12 -12.40
N ALA A 557 -9.40 -28.07 -13.71
CA ALA A 557 -8.06 -28.18 -14.23
C ALA A 557 -7.18 -27.02 -13.75
N GLU A 558 -7.69 -25.79 -13.76
CA GLU A 558 -6.96 -24.63 -13.27
C GLU A 558 -6.66 -24.72 -11.77
N HIS A 559 -7.66 -25.04 -10.95
CA HIS A 559 -7.44 -25.23 -9.52
C HIS A 559 -6.49 -26.39 -9.20
N ARG A 560 -6.56 -27.52 -9.92
CA ARG A 560 -5.63 -28.67 -9.76
C ARG A 560 -4.19 -28.34 -10.14
N ARG A 561 -3.98 -27.44 -11.12
CA ARG A 561 -2.63 -26.98 -11.50
C ARG A 561 -1.97 -26.15 -10.42
N ARG A 562 -2.75 -25.47 -9.57
CA ARG A 562 -2.23 -24.72 -8.44
C ARG A 562 -1.80 -25.73 -7.38
N LYS A 563 -0.54 -25.64 -6.93
CA LYS A 563 0.15 -26.64 -6.08
C LYS A 563 -0.52 -26.99 -4.74
N ASN A 564 -1.64 -26.36 -4.41
CA ASN A 564 -2.35 -26.45 -3.14
C ASN A 564 -3.85 -26.75 -3.36
N TRP A 565 -4.19 -27.71 -4.22
CA TRP A 565 -5.57 -28.18 -4.39
C TRP A 565 -6.10 -28.73 -3.07
N ASP A 566 -7.26 -28.24 -2.63
CA ASP A 566 -7.98 -28.77 -1.48
C ASP A 566 -9.05 -29.76 -1.97
N PRO A 567 -8.98 -31.06 -1.63
CA PRO A 567 -10.01 -32.04 -1.97
C PRO A 567 -11.41 -31.65 -1.47
N SER A 568 -11.52 -30.78 -0.46
CA SER A 568 -12.81 -30.26 0.01
C SER A 568 -13.57 -29.49 -1.08
N LEU A 569 -12.90 -29.02 -2.14
CA LEU A 569 -13.58 -28.47 -3.32
C LEU A 569 -14.50 -29.46 -4.02
N GLU A 570 -14.22 -30.77 -3.96
CA GLU A 570 -15.12 -31.78 -4.53
C GLU A 570 -16.46 -31.79 -3.76
N SER A 571 -16.45 -31.44 -2.47
CA SER A 571 -17.68 -31.26 -1.68
C SER A 571 -18.49 -30.01 -2.07
N THR A 572 -17.89 -29.05 -2.77
CA THR A 572 -18.61 -27.93 -3.40
C THR A 572 -19.28 -28.31 -4.73
N GLY A 573 -19.17 -29.59 -5.14
CA GLY A 573 -19.72 -30.10 -6.39
C GLY A 573 -18.98 -29.61 -7.64
N GLY A 574 -17.72 -29.15 -7.51
CA GLY A 574 -16.99 -28.54 -8.63
C GLY A 574 -17.56 -27.19 -9.10
N GLY A 575 -18.39 -26.55 -8.27
CA GLY A 575 -19.13 -25.33 -8.57
C GLY A 575 -18.33 -24.01 -8.45
N ALA A 576 -17.06 -24.06 -8.06
CA ALA A 576 -16.24 -22.86 -7.87
C ALA A 576 -15.66 -22.34 -9.20
N TRP A 577 -15.66 -21.03 -9.35
CA TRP A 577 -15.03 -20.31 -10.45
C TRP A 577 -13.54 -20.09 -10.15
N ALA A 578 -12.66 -20.31 -11.12
CA ALA A 578 -11.24 -19.98 -10.97
C ALA A 578 -10.93 -18.62 -11.60
N ARG A 579 -10.34 -17.71 -10.81
CA ARG A 579 -9.79 -16.44 -11.31
C ARG A 579 -8.55 -16.72 -12.15
N VAL A 580 -8.47 -16.16 -13.35
CA VAL A 580 -7.29 -16.29 -14.22
C VAL A 580 -6.64 -14.95 -14.56
N GLY A 581 -7.29 -13.84 -14.20
CA GLY A 581 -6.73 -12.52 -14.42
C GLY A 581 -7.76 -11.41 -14.33
N ILE A 582 -7.43 -10.30 -14.96
CA ILE A 582 -8.25 -9.09 -15.02
C ILE A 582 -8.34 -8.59 -16.45
N VAL A 583 -9.47 -7.97 -16.76
CA VAL A 583 -9.71 -7.32 -18.04
C VAL A 583 -10.06 -5.87 -17.77
N HIS A 584 -9.38 -4.96 -18.45
CA HIS A 584 -9.64 -3.53 -18.37
C HIS A 584 -9.83 -3.00 -19.78
N TRP A 585 -10.86 -2.18 -19.97
CA TRP A 585 -11.02 -1.46 -21.23
C TRP A 585 -11.42 -0.01 -21.04
N GLN A 586 -10.86 0.81 -21.92
CA GLN A 586 -11.11 2.24 -22.03
C GLN A 586 -11.65 2.54 -23.42
N TRP A 587 -12.69 3.37 -23.46
CA TRP A 587 -13.35 3.81 -24.68
C TRP A 587 -13.53 5.32 -24.68
N ARG A 588 -13.39 5.96 -25.86
CA ARG A 588 -13.64 7.39 -26.06
C ARG A 588 -14.81 7.60 -27.00
N GLU A 589 -15.85 8.26 -26.51
CA GLU A 589 -16.90 8.81 -27.35
C GLU A 589 -16.42 10.16 -27.91
N ARG A 590 -16.43 10.29 -29.23
CA ARG A 590 -16.32 11.60 -29.87
C ARG A 590 -17.73 12.20 -29.93
N PRO A 591 -17.92 13.47 -29.57
CA PRO A 591 -19.17 14.15 -29.87
C PRO A 591 -19.30 14.19 -31.41
N LEU A 592 -20.19 13.35 -31.95
CA LEU A 592 -20.64 13.51 -33.32
C LEU A 592 -21.70 14.61 -33.33
N GLU A 593 -21.74 15.43 -34.38
CA GLU A 593 -22.74 16.49 -34.56
C GLU A 593 -24.18 15.96 -34.70
N THR A 594 -24.35 14.63 -34.83
CA THR A 594 -25.64 13.95 -34.78
C THR A 594 -25.67 13.00 -33.58
N ALA A 595 -26.76 13.01 -32.82
CA ALA A 595 -26.90 12.31 -31.55
C ALA A 595 -26.39 10.85 -31.65
N PRO A 596 -25.51 10.41 -30.73
CA PRO A 596 -24.92 9.09 -30.82
C PRO A 596 -26.00 8.04 -30.57
N VAL A 597 -26.33 7.26 -31.59
CA VAL A 597 -27.05 6.00 -31.41
C VAL A 597 -26.08 5.10 -30.66
N ARG A 598 -26.32 4.87 -29.36
CA ARG A 598 -25.60 3.84 -28.60
C ARG A 598 -25.72 2.52 -29.37
N THR A 599 -24.61 2.07 -29.95
CA THR A 599 -24.64 0.84 -30.74
C THR A 599 -24.80 -0.36 -29.81
N LEU A 600 -25.29 -1.48 -30.34
CA LEU A 600 -25.42 -2.73 -29.56
C LEU A 600 -24.06 -3.17 -28.99
N GLU A 601 -22.97 -2.89 -29.71
CA GLU A 601 -21.60 -3.15 -29.29
C GLU A 601 -21.22 -2.30 -28.08
N MET A 602 -21.55 -1.00 -28.09
CA MET A 602 -21.31 -0.10 -26.96
C MET A 602 -22.11 -0.53 -25.72
N ASN A 603 -23.38 -0.87 -25.89
CA ASN A 603 -24.19 -1.42 -24.79
C ASN A 603 -23.59 -2.72 -24.26
N THR A 604 -23.01 -3.56 -25.13
CA THR A 604 -22.32 -4.78 -24.69
C THR A 604 -21.05 -4.43 -23.91
N LEU A 605 -20.24 -3.48 -24.34
CA LEU A 605 -19.05 -3.07 -23.60
C LEU A 605 -19.37 -2.40 -22.25
N LEU A 606 -20.56 -1.83 -22.09
CA LEU A 606 -21.01 -1.18 -20.85
C LEU A 606 -21.81 -2.11 -19.92
N GLY A 607 -21.99 -3.39 -20.28
CA GLY A 607 -22.78 -4.31 -19.47
C GLY A 607 -24.29 -4.15 -19.62
N GLU A 608 -24.76 -3.43 -20.63
CA GLU A 608 -26.17 -3.09 -20.88
C GLU A 608 -26.85 -4.02 -21.91
N SER A 609 -26.10 -4.86 -22.63
CA SER A 609 -26.69 -5.80 -23.59
C SER A 609 -27.20 -7.09 -22.93
N LYS A 610 -28.11 -7.78 -23.64
CA LYS A 610 -28.66 -9.09 -23.24
C LYS A 610 -27.63 -10.22 -23.15
N ASP A 611 -26.43 -10.00 -23.68
CA ASP A 611 -25.35 -10.99 -23.63
C ASP A 611 -24.78 -11.13 -22.21
N TRP A 612 -25.01 -10.13 -21.35
CA TRP A 612 -24.67 -10.16 -19.95
C TRP A 612 -25.76 -10.87 -19.14
N LYS A 613 -25.38 -11.99 -18.53
CA LYS A 613 -26.28 -12.77 -17.66
C LYS A 613 -25.90 -12.55 -16.22
N VAL A 614 -26.89 -12.28 -15.37
CA VAL A 614 -26.68 -12.23 -13.92
C VAL A 614 -26.38 -13.65 -13.44
N ASN A 615 -25.32 -13.77 -12.65
CA ASN A 615 -24.90 -15.03 -12.06
C ASN A 615 -24.31 -14.78 -10.68
N SER A 616 -24.19 -15.83 -9.89
CA SER A 616 -23.57 -15.79 -8.57
C SER A 616 -22.77 -17.06 -8.33
N GLY A 617 -21.68 -16.97 -7.58
CA GLY A 617 -20.85 -18.14 -7.31
C GLY A 617 -19.78 -17.92 -6.25
N LEU A 618 -19.15 -19.03 -5.88
CA LEU A 618 -17.88 -19.03 -5.15
C LEU A 618 -16.73 -18.87 -6.14
N TRP A 619 -15.70 -18.13 -5.78
CA TRP A 619 -14.53 -17.96 -6.62
C TRP A 619 -13.26 -17.80 -5.79
N GLY A 620 -12.12 -18.16 -6.37
CA GLY A 620 -10.81 -17.96 -5.75
C GLY A 620 -9.70 -18.76 -6.38
#